data_AF-A0A7J7GCC7-F1
#
_entry.id   AF-A0A7J7GCC7-F1
#
_cell.length_a   1.000
_cell.length_b   1.000
_cell.length_c   1.000
_cell.angle_alpha   90.00
_cell.angle_beta   90.00
_cell.angle_gamma   90.00
#
_symmetry.space_group_name_H-M   'P 1'
#
loop_
_entity.id
_entity.type
_entity.pdbx_description
1 polymer ?
#
loop_
_entity_poly.entity_id
_entity_poly.type
_entity_poly.pdbx_seq_one_letter_code
_entity_poly.pdbx_strand_id
1 'polypeptide(L)'
;MEKEVDAILRRCRLLNKMSHFHNTLTGEESPLADIEDTSPASLSVSLKSLFGLILGSESSLPEFKQMHIPKLRSEACIQVTRSLVEAYELIYKAIMDPKNRYPDPKSLARHRPGQIRTILGI
;
A
#
# COMPACT_ATOMS: atom_id res chain seq x y z
N MET A 1 -11.46 6.66 10.10
CA MET A 1 -11.23 5.53 9.17
C MET A 1 -10.18 5.89 8.13
N GLU A 2 -10.39 6.94 7.31
CA GLU A 2 -9.32 7.48 6.44
C GLU A 2 -8.03 7.79 7.24
N LYS A 3 -8.19 8.38 8.44
CA LYS A 3 -7.07 8.65 9.37
C LYS A 3 -6.23 7.42 9.74
N GLU A 4 -6.81 6.21 9.78
CA GLU A 4 -6.09 4.98 10.13
C GLU A 4 -5.30 4.43 8.94
N VAL A 5 -5.92 4.46 7.75
CA VAL A 5 -5.24 4.11 6.50
C VAL A 5 -4.07 5.07 6.25
N ASP A 6 -4.29 6.38 6.45
CA ASP A 6 -3.24 7.39 6.34
C ASP A 6 -2.11 7.16 7.34
N ALA A 7 -2.43 6.75 8.57
CA ALA A 7 -1.42 6.42 9.57
C ALA A 7 -0.57 5.21 9.13
N ILE A 8 -1.20 4.15 8.60
CA ILE A 8 -0.51 2.97 8.07
C ILE A 8 0.36 3.36 6.86
N LEU A 9 -0.19 4.08 5.90
CA LEU A 9 0.53 4.54 4.71
C LEU A 9 1.68 5.47 5.09
N ARG A 10 1.50 6.37 6.06
CA ARG A 10 2.55 7.25 6.56
C ARG A 10 3.68 6.45 7.21
N ARG A 11 3.34 5.44 8.02
CA ARG A 11 4.31 4.51 8.62
C ARG A 11 5.11 3.75 7.57
N CYS A 12 4.49 3.44 6.44
CA CYS A 12 5.13 2.79 5.29
C CYS A 12 5.81 3.76 4.31
N ARG A 13 5.82 5.08 4.60
CA ARG A 13 6.31 6.12 3.68
C ARG A 13 5.64 6.04 2.30
N LEU A 14 4.35 5.71 2.28
CA LEU A 14 3.52 5.64 1.07
C LEU A 14 2.55 6.82 0.98
N LEU A 15 2.15 7.43 2.09
CA LEU A 15 1.10 8.46 2.09
C LEU A 15 1.40 9.61 1.13
N ASN A 16 2.61 10.19 1.20
CA ASN A 16 3.00 11.29 0.33
C ASN A 16 3.19 10.86 -1.13
N LYS A 17 3.39 9.56 -1.40
CA LYS A 17 3.56 9.00 -2.74
C LYS A 17 2.22 8.73 -3.43
N MET A 18 1.12 8.69 -2.68
CA MET A 18 -0.22 8.42 -3.22
C MET A 18 -0.65 9.44 -4.27
N SER A 19 -0.27 10.70 -4.12
CA SER A 19 -0.53 11.75 -5.13
C SER A 19 0.01 11.36 -6.51
N HIS A 20 1.25 10.87 -6.58
CA HIS A 20 1.87 10.42 -7.83
C HIS A 20 1.08 9.27 -8.49
N PHE A 21 0.63 8.31 -7.68
CA PHE A 21 -0.18 7.20 -8.17
C PHE A 21 -1.59 7.63 -8.62
N HIS A 22 -2.14 8.70 -8.05
CA HIS A 22 -3.40 9.27 -8.52
C HIS A 22 -3.21 10.09 -9.81
N ASN A 23 -2.15 10.87 -9.91
CA ASN A 23 -1.84 11.69 -11.10
C ASN A 23 -1.50 10.86 -12.34
N THR A 24 -1.02 9.62 -12.14
CA THR A 24 -0.85 8.68 -13.26
C THR A 24 -2.17 8.24 -13.89
N LEU A 25 -3.29 8.28 -13.14
CA LEU A 25 -4.62 8.04 -13.70
C LEU A 25 -5.09 9.19 -14.60
N THR A 26 -4.67 10.43 -14.31
CA THR A 26 -5.00 11.61 -15.13
C THR A 26 -4.06 11.77 -16.32
N GLY A 27 -2.92 11.06 -16.31
CA GLY A 27 -1.93 11.09 -17.39
C GLY A 27 -1.04 12.34 -17.37
N GLU A 28 -1.02 13.07 -16.24
CA GLU A 28 -0.33 14.35 -16.09
C GLU A 28 1.10 14.21 -15.53
N GLU A 29 1.50 12.98 -15.16
CA GLU A 29 2.82 12.73 -14.59
C GLU A 29 3.84 12.13 -15.55
N SER A 30 5.09 12.48 -15.29
CA SER A 30 6.24 11.77 -15.85
C SER A 30 6.22 10.30 -15.39
N PRO A 31 6.88 9.38 -16.11
CA PRO A 31 6.97 7.98 -15.69
C PRO A 31 7.42 7.86 -14.23
N LEU A 32 6.66 7.16 -13.41
CA LEU A 32 6.90 7.12 -11.96
C LEU A 32 8.29 6.59 -11.59
N ALA A 33 8.90 5.73 -12.41
CA ALA A 33 10.27 5.27 -12.16
C ALA A 33 11.32 6.40 -12.22
N ASP A 34 11.03 7.50 -12.93
CA ASP A 34 11.91 8.65 -13.12
C ASP A 34 11.77 9.70 -12.00
N ILE A 35 10.71 9.62 -11.18
CA ILE A 35 10.47 10.52 -10.05
C ILE A 35 11.23 9.98 -8.83
N GLU A 36 12.02 10.81 -8.15
CA GLU A 36 12.86 10.39 -7.01
C GLU A 36 12.05 9.67 -5.92
N ASP A 37 10.88 10.20 -5.60
CA ASP A 37 10.02 9.71 -4.52
C ASP A 37 9.37 8.35 -4.82
N THR A 38 9.09 8.07 -6.09
CA THR A 38 8.52 6.80 -6.58
C THR A 38 9.52 5.94 -7.36
N SER A 39 10.80 6.29 -7.30
CA SER A 39 11.90 5.51 -7.88
C SER A 39 11.91 4.07 -7.38
N PRO A 40 12.44 3.10 -8.15
CA PRO A 40 12.45 1.69 -7.74
C PRO A 40 13.04 1.46 -6.35
N ALA A 41 14.15 2.14 -6.02
CA ALA A 41 14.80 2.02 -4.71
C ALA A 41 13.89 2.54 -3.59
N SER A 42 13.38 3.77 -3.74
CA SER A 42 12.51 4.44 -2.76
C SER A 42 11.21 3.67 -2.54
N LEU A 43 10.58 3.21 -3.63
CA LEU A 43 9.34 2.46 -3.57
C LEU A 43 9.53 1.06 -2.98
N SER A 44 10.66 0.38 -3.25
CA SER A 44 10.93 -0.95 -2.67
C SER A 44 11.01 -0.89 -1.14
N VAL A 45 11.57 0.18 -0.57
CA VAL A 45 11.66 0.36 0.89
C VAL A 45 10.25 0.52 1.47
N SER A 46 9.43 1.37 0.85
CA SER A 46 8.04 1.59 1.27
C SER A 46 7.20 0.30 1.20
N LEU A 47 7.32 -0.46 0.11
CA LEU A 47 6.60 -1.73 -0.08
C LEU A 47 7.07 -2.81 0.89
N LYS A 48 8.37 -2.88 1.20
CA LYS A 48 8.89 -3.78 2.24
C LYS A 48 8.28 -3.47 3.61
N SER A 49 8.19 -2.20 3.99
CA SER A 49 7.52 -1.82 5.24
C SER A 49 6.04 -2.20 5.23
N LEU A 50 5.32 -1.94 4.14
CA LEU A 50 3.92 -2.32 4.00
C LEU A 50 3.71 -3.83 4.13
N PHE A 51 4.47 -4.64 3.39
CA PHE A 51 4.39 -6.10 3.49
C PHE A 51 4.86 -6.62 4.84
N GLY A 52 5.82 -5.95 5.48
CA GLY A 52 6.24 -6.29 6.83
C GLY A 52 5.12 -6.16 7.86
N LEU A 53 4.26 -5.14 7.71
CA LEU A 53 3.06 -4.97 8.52
C LEU A 53 1.96 -6.00 8.16
N ILE A 54 1.69 -6.21 6.87
CA ILE A 54 0.63 -7.11 6.39
C ILE A 54 0.94 -8.58 6.72
N LEU A 55 2.18 -9.02 6.51
CA LEU A 55 2.61 -10.41 6.71
C LEU A 55 3.01 -10.69 8.17
N GLY A 56 2.98 -9.68 9.04
CA GLY A 56 3.25 -9.83 10.47
C GLY A 56 4.71 -10.06 10.83
N SER A 57 5.66 -9.69 9.96
CA SER A 57 7.10 -9.76 10.28
C SER A 57 7.57 -8.57 11.13
N GLU A 58 6.85 -7.44 11.11
CA GLU A 58 6.94 -6.43 12.16
C GLU A 58 5.78 -6.63 13.14
N SER A 59 6.12 -6.83 14.41
CA SER A 59 5.20 -7.03 15.53
C SER A 59 3.91 -6.23 15.38
N SER A 60 2.78 -6.94 15.27
CA SER A 60 1.40 -6.48 15.51
C SER A 60 1.27 -4.97 15.78
N LEU A 61 0.77 -4.22 14.81
CA LEU A 61 0.48 -2.79 14.92
C LEU A 61 -0.12 -2.45 16.30
N PRO A 62 0.49 -1.54 17.09
CA PRO A 62 -0.05 -1.12 18.39
C PRO A 62 -1.50 -0.66 18.31
N GLU A 63 -1.88 -0.04 17.19
CA GLU A 63 -3.22 0.47 16.94
C GLU A 63 -4.27 -0.66 16.89
N PHE A 64 -3.89 -1.87 16.47
CA PHE A 64 -4.76 -3.05 16.47
C PHE A 64 -4.88 -3.71 17.85
N LYS A 65 -3.92 -3.48 18.75
CA LYS A 65 -3.94 -4.03 20.12
C LYS A 65 -4.75 -3.18 21.11
N GLN A 66 -5.03 -1.90 20.80
CA GLN A 66 -5.72 -0.97 21.70
C GLN A 66 -7.23 -0.80 21.47
N MET A 67 -7.92 -1.67 20.73
CA MET A 67 -9.38 -1.66 20.61
C MET A 67 -10.02 -2.92 21.21
N HIS A 68 -10.38 -2.83 22.49
CA HIS A 68 -10.91 -3.90 23.33
C HIS A 68 -12.42 -4.20 23.11
N ILE A 69 -12.92 -4.19 21.87
CA ILE A 69 -14.32 -4.60 21.55
C ILE A 69 -14.36 -5.54 20.33
N PRO A 70 -14.63 -6.84 20.51
CA PRO A 70 -14.62 -7.85 19.45
C PRO A 70 -15.55 -7.57 18.25
N LYS A 71 -16.64 -6.83 18.44
CA LYS A 71 -17.60 -6.48 17.37
C LYS A 71 -17.12 -5.32 16.49
N LEU A 72 -16.56 -4.27 17.07
CA LEU A 72 -15.93 -3.15 16.33
C LEU A 72 -14.62 -3.59 15.61
N ARG A 73 -13.94 -4.59 16.17
CA ARG A 73 -12.76 -5.25 15.57
C ARG A 73 -13.06 -6.03 14.28
N SER A 74 -14.32 -6.23 13.92
CA SER A 74 -14.68 -6.87 12.65
C SER A 74 -14.95 -5.83 11.57
N GLU A 75 -15.94 -4.97 11.73
CA GLU A 75 -16.40 -4.11 10.62
C GLU A 75 -15.48 -2.92 10.34
N ALA A 76 -15.02 -2.19 11.37
CA ALA A 76 -14.08 -1.09 11.18
C ALA A 76 -12.71 -1.59 10.70
N CYS A 77 -12.26 -2.72 11.25
CA CYS A 77 -11.06 -3.42 10.80
C CYS A 77 -11.18 -3.85 9.35
N ILE A 78 -12.25 -4.56 8.97
CA ILE A 78 -12.53 -4.98 7.59
C ILE A 78 -12.51 -3.78 6.65
N GLN A 79 -13.10 -2.64 7.05
CA GLN A 79 -13.15 -1.47 6.19
C GLN A 79 -11.77 -0.81 6.03
N VAL A 80 -10.97 -0.72 7.10
CA VAL A 80 -9.56 -0.26 7.01
C VAL A 80 -8.74 -1.21 6.13
N THR A 81 -8.94 -2.52 6.27
CA THR A 81 -8.31 -3.54 5.45
C THR A 81 -8.69 -3.38 3.98
N ARG A 82 -9.96 -3.16 3.67
CA ARG A 82 -10.45 -2.92 2.30
C ARG A 82 -9.81 -1.68 1.69
N SER A 83 -9.83 -0.56 2.41
CA SER A 83 -9.21 0.68 1.94
C SER A 83 -7.69 0.55 1.78
N LEU A 84 -7.01 -0.23 2.64
CA LEU A 84 -5.59 -0.53 2.48
C LEU A 84 -5.31 -1.36 1.21
N VAL A 85 -6.16 -2.34 0.92
CA VAL A 85 -6.06 -3.12 -0.32
C VAL A 85 -6.34 -2.25 -1.54
N GLU A 86 -7.34 -1.37 -1.50
CA GLU A 86 -7.64 -0.45 -2.59
C GLU A 86 -6.46 0.49 -2.88
N ALA A 87 -5.82 1.03 -1.83
CA ALA A 87 -4.59 1.80 -1.97
C ALA A 87 -3.47 0.95 -2.60
N TYR A 88 -3.30 -0.30 -2.15
CA TYR A 88 -2.32 -1.21 -2.74
C TYR A 88 -2.63 -1.56 -4.20
N GLU A 89 -3.91 -1.70 -4.58
CA GLU A 89 -4.33 -1.96 -5.94
C GLU A 89 -3.95 -0.82 -6.88
N LEU A 90 -4.11 0.43 -6.42
CA LEU A 90 -3.67 1.60 -7.18
C LEU A 90 -2.16 1.56 -7.42
N ILE A 91 -1.37 1.33 -6.35
CA ILE A 91 0.08 1.22 -6.43
C ILE A 91 0.49 0.08 -7.37
N TYR A 92 -0.14 -1.09 -7.25
CA TYR A 92 0.14 -2.26 -8.07
C TYR A 92 -0.11 -1.99 -9.56
N LYS A 93 -1.26 -1.38 -9.89
CA LYS A 93 -1.59 -1.01 -11.27
C LYS A 93 -0.56 -0.03 -11.83
N ALA A 94 -0.19 0.98 -11.07
CA ALA A 94 0.81 1.95 -11.49
C ALA A 94 2.19 1.31 -11.72
N ILE A 95 2.63 0.40 -10.84
CA ILE A 95 3.89 -0.33 -11.01
C ILE A 95 3.86 -1.21 -12.27
N MET A 96 2.74 -1.88 -12.51
CA MET A 96 2.58 -2.80 -13.64
C MET A 96 2.31 -2.09 -14.98
N ASP A 97 1.97 -0.80 -14.98
CA ASP A 97 1.80 -0.03 -16.21
C ASP A 97 3.16 0.21 -16.88
N PRO A 98 3.39 -0.29 -18.12
CA PRO A 98 4.64 -0.06 -18.84
C PRO A 98 4.99 1.42 -19.04
N LYS A 99 4.00 2.32 -19.02
CA LYS A 99 4.22 3.77 -19.15
C LYS A 99 5.05 4.34 -18.00
N ASN A 100 5.02 3.70 -16.84
CA ASN A 100 5.75 4.14 -15.65
C ASN A 100 7.20 3.64 -15.60
N ARG A 101 7.63 2.84 -16.58
CA ARG A 101 9.04 2.48 -16.85
C ARG A 101 9.79 1.83 -15.69
N TYR A 102 9.09 1.16 -14.78
CA TYR A 102 9.74 0.34 -13.77
C TYR A 102 10.53 -0.80 -14.46
N PRO A 103 11.84 -0.96 -14.18
CA PRO A 103 12.69 -1.90 -14.90
C PRO A 103 12.37 -3.37 -14.57
N ASP A 104 11.92 -3.64 -13.35
CA ASP A 104 11.42 -4.95 -12.93
C ASP A 104 10.19 -4.78 -12.01
N PRO A 105 9.00 -4.55 -12.59
CA PRO A 105 7.77 -4.33 -11.84
C PRO A 105 7.41 -5.48 -10.90
N LYS A 106 7.75 -6.72 -11.29
CA LYS A 106 7.38 -7.94 -10.55
C LYS A 106 8.21 -8.12 -9.29
N SER A 107 9.46 -7.67 -9.26
CA SER A 107 10.26 -7.72 -8.02
C SER A 107 9.86 -6.66 -6.99
N LEU A 108 9.31 -5.52 -7.45
CA LEU A 108 8.71 -4.49 -6.60
C LEU A 108 7.36 -4.96 -6.03
N ALA A 109 6.43 -5.34 -6.90
CA ALA A 109 5.07 -5.72 -6.54
C ALA A 109 4.86 -7.24 -6.56
N ARG A 110 5.52 -7.93 -5.61
CA ARG A 110 5.59 -9.41 -5.56
C ARG A 110 4.25 -10.10 -5.34
N HIS A 111 3.36 -9.48 -4.57
CA HIS A 111 2.05 -10.02 -4.28
C HIS A 111 0.99 -9.33 -5.15
N ARG A 112 0.14 -10.09 -5.82
CA ARG A 112 -1.03 -9.51 -6.48
C ARG A 112 -2.01 -9.01 -5.42
N PRO A 113 -2.83 -7.98 -5.70
CA PRO A 113 -3.80 -7.49 -4.74
C PRO A 113 -4.77 -8.57 -4.24
N GLY A 114 -5.18 -9.51 -5.11
CA GLY A 114 -5.98 -10.67 -4.70
C GLY A 114 -5.29 -11.55 -3.66
N GLN A 115 -3.96 -11.71 -3.73
CA GLN A 115 -3.20 -12.44 -2.70
C GLN A 115 -3.18 -11.68 -1.37
N ILE A 116 -3.07 -10.35 -1.41
CA ILE A 116 -3.14 -9.50 -0.22
C ILE A 116 -4.54 -9.57 0.42
N ARG A 117 -5.62 -9.57 -0.37
CA ARG A 117 -6.99 -9.81 0.11
C ARG A 117 -7.10 -11.13 0.87
N THR A 118 -6.59 -12.22 0.28
CA THR A 118 -6.57 -13.55 0.92
C THR A 118 -5.80 -13.54 2.24
N ILE A 119 -4.62 -12.91 2.29
CA ILE A 119 -3.80 -12.82 3.52
C ILE A 119 -4.54 -12.06 4.63
N LEU A 120 -5.23 -10.98 4.26
CA LEU A 120 -5.97 -10.15 5.19
C LEU A 120 -7.37 -10.68 5.53
N GLY A 121 -7.80 -11.77 4.88
CA GLY A 121 -9.08 -12.44 5.15
C GLY A 121 -10.32 -11.66 4.70
N ILE A 122 -10.21 -10.86 3.63
CA ILE A 122 -11.31 -10.04 3.07
C ILE A 122 -11.61 -10.32 1.60
#